data_AF-A0A8J3QP62-F1
#
_entry.id   AF-A0A8J3QP62-F1
#
_cell.length_a   1.000
_cell.length_b   1.000
_cell.length_c   1.000
_cell.angle_alpha   90.00
_cell.angle_beta   90.00
_cell.angle_gamma   90.00
#
_symmetry.space_group_name_H-M   'P 1'
#
loop_
_entity.id
_entity.type
_entity.pdbx_description
1 polymer ?
#
loop_
_entity_poly.entity_id
_entity_poly.type
_entity_poly.pdbx_seq_one_letter_code
_entity_poly.pdbx_strand_id
1 'polypeptide(L)'
;MLDAPAPVQTSRRSRLAAADQARGGLAVDLGLYAISLLFAGFTALTATLPPHGAWGRIAIWGYAAATLLVLVQLTGRRRWPRFAGTAARTALTVLTWCATALLPLVIEAAQRAAGRTDRAQEEVIVVEHGAQRLLDTGTPYLGHDAIAALPLDQRLLGYLPYQPGMVLLGLPRAIAGAAWWTDARVWFALVTAATVGAALVLLRRSGANAPLLVRALQAATVVPVCTLTLAVGGDDLPVLGLCLLALACAATRRYGLAGVAVGVAGAMKLFAWPVALVLLALAIVHRRGGRYALGALGLPVLSLIPAFLVDAGAATENVIRFPLGKGLVQSPAESPFPGQLIAAHAPGGHTVATVLLILAGLGIAGWLLRRPPRDAGTAALICAAGLLIAILLMPATRFGYLLYPIAYAVWAPALRTRTTLEE
;
A
#
# COMPACT_ATOMS: atom_id res chain seq x y z
N MET A 1 -17.59 -14.23 -56.48
CA MET A 1 -16.75 -14.76 -55.39
C MET A 1 -16.87 -13.76 -54.25
N LEU A 2 -17.64 -14.11 -53.22
CA LEU A 2 -17.93 -13.23 -52.09
C LEU A 2 -16.80 -13.39 -51.07
N ASP A 3 -16.06 -12.31 -50.81
CA ASP A 3 -15.03 -12.28 -49.78
C ASP A 3 -15.68 -12.37 -48.40
N ALA A 4 -15.48 -13.51 -47.73
CA ALA A 4 -15.83 -13.69 -46.34
C ALA A 4 -14.86 -12.87 -45.46
N PRO A 5 -15.33 -12.03 -44.52
CA PRO A 5 -14.45 -11.35 -43.60
C PRO A 5 -13.79 -12.37 -42.66
N ALA A 6 -12.46 -12.30 -42.56
CA ALA A 6 -11.66 -13.13 -41.69
C ALA A 6 -12.13 -13.01 -40.21
N PRO A 7 -12.19 -14.11 -39.46
CA PRO A 7 -12.62 -14.07 -38.07
C PRO A 7 -11.59 -13.31 -37.22
N VAL A 8 -12.04 -12.22 -36.60
CA VAL A 8 -11.30 -11.50 -35.56
C VAL A 8 -10.95 -12.49 -34.44
N GLN A 9 -9.65 -12.75 -34.23
CA GLN A 9 -9.14 -13.61 -33.17
C GLN A 9 -9.39 -12.98 -31.78
N THR A 10 -10.59 -13.12 -31.25
CA THR A 10 -10.91 -12.85 -29.84
C THR A 10 -10.66 -14.10 -28.99
N SER A 11 -9.42 -14.47 -28.67
CA SER A 11 -9.20 -15.67 -27.82
C SER A 11 -7.98 -15.65 -26.89
N ARG A 12 -7.67 -14.50 -26.29
CA ARG A 12 -6.94 -14.45 -25.01
C ARG A 12 -7.77 -13.75 -23.94
N ARG A 13 -9.00 -14.24 -23.68
CA ARG A 13 -9.62 -14.02 -22.37
C ARG A 13 -8.66 -14.64 -21.35
N SER A 14 -8.02 -13.81 -20.54
CA SER A 14 -6.99 -14.27 -19.61
C SER A 14 -7.57 -15.35 -18.69
N ARG A 15 -6.80 -16.39 -18.35
CA ARG A 15 -7.21 -17.42 -17.38
C ARG A 15 -7.68 -16.80 -16.05
N LEU A 16 -7.19 -15.61 -15.71
CA LEU A 16 -7.61 -14.79 -14.58
C LEU A 16 -9.05 -14.28 -14.73
N ALA A 17 -9.44 -13.79 -15.91
CA ALA A 17 -10.83 -13.39 -16.18
C ALA A 17 -11.79 -14.59 -16.16
N ALA A 18 -11.33 -15.76 -16.63
CA ALA A 18 -12.11 -17.00 -16.55
C ALA A 18 -12.26 -17.51 -15.10
N ALA A 19 -11.21 -17.42 -14.28
CA ALA A 19 -11.24 -17.78 -12.86
C ALA A 19 -12.10 -16.81 -12.03
N ASP A 20 -12.03 -15.50 -12.31
CA ASP A 20 -12.85 -14.49 -11.62
C ASP A 20 -14.33 -14.55 -12.04
N GLN A 21 -14.62 -15.11 -13.23
CA GLN A 21 -15.99 -15.40 -13.68
C GLN A 21 -16.52 -16.76 -13.18
N ALA A 22 -15.65 -17.67 -12.73
CA ALA A 22 -16.05 -18.98 -12.24
C ALA A 22 -16.96 -18.85 -11.01
N ARG A 23 -18.14 -19.48 -11.08
CA ARG A 23 -19.18 -19.42 -10.03
C ARG A 23 -19.52 -18.00 -9.56
N GLY A 24 -19.45 -16.99 -10.45
CA GLY A 24 -19.75 -15.59 -10.12
C GLY A 24 -18.70 -14.89 -9.26
N GLY A 25 -17.47 -15.41 -9.21
CA GLY A 25 -16.35 -14.87 -8.43
C GLY A 25 -16.24 -15.39 -7.00
N LEU A 26 -17.23 -16.14 -6.53
CA LEU A 26 -17.26 -16.73 -5.18
C LEU A 26 -16.18 -17.80 -4.96
N ALA A 27 -15.75 -18.51 -6.00
CA ALA A 27 -14.68 -19.50 -5.87
C ALA A 27 -13.35 -18.85 -5.47
N VAL A 28 -13.05 -17.69 -6.06
CA VAL A 28 -11.86 -16.91 -5.71
C VAL A 28 -12.02 -16.24 -4.35
N ASP A 29 -13.23 -15.77 -3.99
CA ASP A 29 -13.50 -15.26 -2.63
C ASP A 29 -13.28 -16.33 -1.56
N LEU A 30 -13.70 -17.57 -1.83
CA LEU A 30 -13.47 -18.71 -0.93
C LEU A 30 -11.97 -18.96 -0.76
N GLY A 31 -11.22 -19.04 -1.86
CA GLY A 31 -9.77 -19.23 -1.81
C GLY A 31 -9.07 -18.11 -1.05
N LEU A 32 -9.46 -16.85 -1.30
CA LEU A 32 -8.95 -15.69 -0.59
C LEU A 32 -9.17 -15.81 0.92
N TYR A 33 -10.42 -15.99 1.37
CA TYR A 33 -10.72 -16.03 2.80
C TYR A 33 -10.16 -17.28 3.50
N ALA A 34 -10.15 -18.44 2.83
CA ALA A 34 -9.59 -19.66 3.39
C ALA A 34 -8.06 -19.59 3.54
N ILE A 35 -7.33 -19.05 2.54
CA ILE A 35 -5.88 -18.84 2.66
C ILE A 35 -5.59 -17.78 3.73
N SER A 36 -6.41 -16.73 3.81
CA SER A 36 -6.26 -15.68 4.82
C SER A 36 -6.53 -16.19 6.23
N LEU A 37 -7.48 -17.13 6.39
CA LEU A 37 -7.73 -17.86 7.63
C LEU A 37 -6.49 -18.63 8.08
N LEU A 38 -5.89 -19.41 7.17
CA LEU A 38 -4.67 -20.15 7.45
C LEU A 38 -3.50 -19.21 7.81
N PHE A 39 -3.35 -18.11 7.08
CA PHE A 39 -2.34 -17.09 7.37
C PHE A 39 -2.53 -16.47 8.75
N ALA A 40 -3.76 -16.07 9.10
CA ALA A 40 -4.06 -15.47 10.41
C ALA A 40 -3.81 -16.46 11.55
N GLY A 41 -4.21 -17.73 11.38
CA GLY A 41 -3.93 -18.79 12.35
C GLY A 41 -2.43 -19.07 12.50
N PHE A 42 -1.69 -19.17 11.40
CA PHE A 42 -0.24 -19.33 11.42
C PHE A 42 0.44 -18.15 12.14
N THR A 43 0.03 -16.92 11.84
CA THR A 43 0.53 -15.70 12.48
C THR A 43 0.22 -15.69 13.98
N ALA A 44 -0.98 -16.10 14.39
CA ALA A 44 -1.38 -16.18 15.79
C ALA A 44 -0.47 -17.12 16.61
N LEU A 45 0.04 -18.19 15.98
CA LEU A 45 0.82 -19.25 16.60
C LEU A 45 2.34 -19.02 16.54
N THR A 46 2.82 -18.36 15.49
CA THR A 46 4.27 -18.32 15.17
C THR A 46 4.88 -16.93 15.19
N ALA A 47 4.06 -15.87 15.23
CA ALA A 47 4.60 -14.51 15.19
C ALA A 47 5.43 -14.20 16.44
N THR A 48 6.67 -13.77 16.21
CA THR A 48 7.60 -13.30 17.25
C THR A 48 7.32 -11.86 17.67
N LEU A 49 6.67 -11.07 16.82
CA LEU A 49 6.24 -9.71 17.12
C LEU A 49 4.91 -9.76 17.90
N PRO A 50 4.85 -9.23 19.15
CA PRO A 50 3.65 -9.27 19.97
C PRO A 50 2.36 -8.76 19.30
N PRO A 51 2.36 -7.62 18.55
CA PRO A 51 1.13 -7.13 17.95
C PRO A 51 0.64 -8.02 16.79
N HIS A 52 1.55 -8.71 16.08
CA HIS A 52 1.19 -9.62 14.99
C HIS A 52 0.43 -10.84 15.53
N GLY A 53 0.94 -11.45 16.62
CA GLY A 53 0.26 -12.57 17.26
C GLY A 53 -1.11 -12.17 17.84
N ALA A 54 -1.21 -10.96 18.39
CA ALA A 54 -2.48 -10.42 18.90
C ALA A 54 -3.51 -10.19 17.79
N TRP A 55 -3.09 -9.59 16.68
CA TRP A 55 -3.90 -9.49 15.47
C TRP A 55 -4.41 -10.86 15.00
N GLY A 56 -3.51 -11.85 14.88
CA GLY A 56 -3.85 -13.19 14.36
C GLY A 56 -4.94 -13.89 15.18
N ARG A 57 -4.88 -13.78 16.51
CA ARG A 57 -5.88 -14.37 17.42
C ARG A 57 -7.29 -13.80 17.24
N ILE A 58 -7.42 -12.58 16.74
CA ILE A 58 -8.72 -11.95 16.45
C ILE A 58 -9.12 -12.22 14.99
N ALA A 59 -8.19 -11.99 14.05
CA ALA A 59 -8.45 -12.07 12.61
C ALA A 59 -8.82 -13.48 12.14
N ILE A 60 -8.32 -14.53 12.80
CA ILE A 60 -8.68 -15.92 12.49
C ILE A 60 -10.20 -16.14 12.49
N TRP A 61 -10.92 -15.56 13.45
CA TRP A 61 -12.37 -15.68 13.57
C TRP A 61 -13.10 -14.90 12.48
N GLY A 62 -12.60 -13.71 12.13
CA GLY A 62 -13.14 -12.91 11.04
C GLY A 62 -13.01 -13.61 9.68
N TYR A 63 -11.85 -14.19 9.39
CA TYR A 63 -11.64 -14.96 8.16
C TYR A 63 -12.39 -16.30 8.15
N ALA A 64 -12.54 -16.97 9.31
CA ALA A 64 -13.35 -18.18 9.44
C ALA A 64 -14.82 -17.90 9.11
N ALA A 65 -15.39 -16.84 9.70
CA ALA A 65 -16.76 -16.42 9.41
C ALA A 65 -16.95 -16.06 7.93
N ALA A 66 -16.00 -15.32 7.34
CA ALA A 66 -16.05 -14.97 5.93
C ALA A 66 -16.00 -16.21 5.02
N THR A 67 -15.14 -17.17 5.33
CA THR A 67 -15.02 -18.45 4.61
C THR A 67 -16.32 -19.23 4.66
N LEU A 68 -16.92 -19.38 5.85
CA LEU A 68 -18.20 -20.06 6.04
C LEU A 68 -19.33 -19.36 5.28
N LEU A 69 -19.39 -18.02 5.32
CA LEU A 69 -20.40 -17.26 4.58
C LEU A 69 -20.26 -17.44 3.07
N VAL A 70 -19.04 -17.47 2.52
CA VAL A 70 -18.85 -17.78 1.09
C VAL A 70 -19.27 -19.21 0.75
N LEU A 71 -19.02 -20.19 1.64
CA LEU A 71 -19.51 -21.56 1.44
C LEU A 71 -21.04 -21.61 1.39
N VAL A 72 -21.72 -20.89 2.29
CA VAL A 72 -23.18 -20.75 2.27
C VAL A 72 -23.67 -20.06 0.99
N GLN A 73 -22.99 -18.99 0.55
CA GLN A 73 -23.30 -18.33 -0.73
C GLN A 73 -23.13 -19.29 -1.91
N LEU A 74 -22.07 -20.11 -1.92
CA LEU A 74 -21.78 -21.06 -2.98
C LEU A 74 -22.82 -22.17 -3.09
N THR A 75 -23.29 -22.72 -1.97
CA THR A 75 -24.33 -23.77 -1.94
C THR A 75 -25.72 -23.19 -2.18
N GLY A 76 -26.00 -22.01 -1.64
CA GLY A 76 -27.28 -21.32 -1.75
C GLY A 76 -27.50 -20.53 -3.05
N ARG A 77 -26.48 -20.33 -3.89
CA ARG A 77 -26.55 -19.41 -5.06
C ARG A 77 -27.69 -19.65 -6.03
N ARG A 78 -28.11 -20.91 -6.21
CA ARG A 78 -29.24 -21.27 -7.09
C ARG A 78 -30.59 -20.91 -6.47
N ARG A 79 -30.71 -21.04 -5.14
CA ARG A 79 -31.94 -20.79 -4.38
C ARG A 79 -32.09 -19.31 -4.03
N TRP A 80 -30.98 -18.62 -3.76
CA TRP A 80 -30.94 -17.25 -3.25
C TRP A 80 -29.93 -16.38 -4.02
N PRO A 81 -30.17 -16.08 -5.31
CA PRO A 81 -29.20 -15.41 -6.18
C PRO A 81 -28.80 -14.01 -5.69
N ARG A 82 -29.69 -13.30 -4.98
CA ARG A 82 -29.40 -11.98 -4.38
C ARG A 82 -28.25 -12.02 -3.36
N PHE A 83 -28.12 -13.13 -2.64
CA PHE A 83 -27.07 -13.31 -1.61
C PHE A 83 -25.71 -13.71 -2.20
N ALA A 84 -25.67 -14.06 -3.49
CA ALA A 84 -24.44 -14.38 -4.23
C ALA A 84 -23.99 -13.26 -5.19
N GLY A 85 -24.76 -12.18 -5.29
CA GLY A 85 -24.49 -11.07 -6.20
C GLY A 85 -23.38 -10.13 -5.72
N THR A 86 -22.96 -9.21 -6.60
CA THR A 86 -21.87 -8.26 -6.33
C THR A 86 -22.09 -7.43 -5.06
N ALA A 87 -23.33 -7.01 -4.77
CA ALA A 87 -23.63 -6.24 -3.56
C ALA A 87 -23.38 -7.05 -2.28
N ALA A 88 -23.77 -8.33 -2.24
CA ALA A 88 -23.52 -9.20 -1.11
C ALA A 88 -22.01 -9.48 -0.94
N ARG A 89 -21.27 -9.64 -2.04
CA ARG A 89 -19.81 -9.78 -2.02
C ARG A 89 -19.10 -8.52 -1.52
N THR A 90 -19.55 -7.33 -1.93
CA THR A 90 -19.07 -6.05 -1.39
C THR A 90 -19.33 -5.95 0.11
N ALA A 91 -20.57 -6.23 0.54
CA ALA A 91 -20.93 -6.17 1.96
C ALA A 91 -20.09 -7.14 2.80
N LEU A 92 -19.91 -8.38 2.33
CA LEU A 92 -19.05 -9.36 2.98
C LEU A 92 -17.61 -8.85 3.07
N THR A 93 -17.06 -8.29 1.99
CA THR A 93 -15.69 -7.73 1.99
C THR A 93 -15.54 -6.62 3.04
N VAL A 94 -16.50 -5.70 3.13
CA VAL A 94 -16.48 -4.62 4.13
C VAL A 94 -16.57 -5.19 5.55
N LEU A 95 -17.48 -6.14 5.80
CA LEU A 95 -17.60 -6.80 7.10
C LEU A 95 -16.33 -7.56 7.49
N THR A 96 -15.71 -8.27 6.53
CA THR A 96 -14.43 -8.95 6.74
C THR A 96 -13.34 -7.95 7.08
N TRP A 97 -13.24 -6.83 6.37
CA TRP A 97 -12.26 -5.78 6.67
C TRP A 97 -12.48 -5.18 8.08
N CYS A 98 -13.73 -4.91 8.46
CA CYS A 98 -14.05 -4.49 9.83
C CYS A 98 -13.61 -5.52 10.86
N ALA A 99 -13.89 -6.82 10.64
CA ALA A 99 -13.58 -7.88 11.58
C ALA A 99 -12.08 -8.22 11.67
N THR A 100 -11.33 -8.04 10.58
CA THR A 100 -9.94 -8.52 10.46
C THR A 100 -8.88 -7.42 10.46
N ALA A 101 -9.27 -6.16 10.23
CA ALA A 101 -8.35 -5.02 10.32
C ALA A 101 -8.80 -4.03 11.41
N LEU A 102 -10.03 -3.51 11.33
CA LEU A 102 -10.47 -2.43 12.22
C LEU A 102 -10.69 -2.88 13.66
N LEU A 103 -11.32 -4.04 13.86
CA LEU A 103 -11.55 -4.58 15.20
C LEU A 103 -10.25 -4.91 15.93
N PRO A 104 -9.27 -5.65 15.36
CA PRO A 104 -7.95 -5.82 15.96
C PRO A 104 -7.26 -4.50 16.26
N LEU A 105 -7.27 -3.56 15.30
CA LEU A 105 -6.68 -2.22 15.46
C LEU A 105 -7.24 -1.51 16.70
N VAL A 106 -8.56 -1.41 16.82
CA VAL A 106 -9.21 -0.72 17.94
C VAL A 106 -8.90 -1.41 19.26
N ILE A 107 -8.93 -2.74 19.30
CA ILE A 107 -8.59 -3.51 20.51
C ILE A 107 -7.14 -3.25 20.92
N GLU A 108 -6.20 -3.31 19.98
CA GLU A 108 -4.78 -3.07 20.25
C GLU A 108 -4.51 -1.62 20.64
N ALA A 109 -5.14 -0.65 19.99
CA ALA A 109 -5.05 0.77 20.34
C ALA A 109 -5.61 1.05 21.74
N ALA A 110 -6.73 0.42 22.11
CA ALA A 110 -7.30 0.52 23.46
C ALA A 110 -6.39 -0.12 24.51
N GLN A 111 -5.83 -1.31 24.23
CA GLN A 111 -4.86 -1.96 25.11
C GLN A 111 -3.59 -1.10 25.28
N ARG A 112 -3.12 -0.46 24.19
CA ARG A 112 -1.98 0.46 24.23
C ARG A 112 -2.27 1.69 25.09
N ALA A 113 -3.44 2.29 24.93
CA ALA A 113 -3.88 3.41 25.75
C ALA A 113 -4.01 3.02 27.24
N ALA A 114 -4.35 1.76 27.53
CA ALA A 114 -4.40 1.20 28.87
C ALA A 114 -3.05 0.69 29.42
N GLY A 115 -1.93 0.97 28.74
CA GLY A 115 -0.58 0.69 29.23
C GLY A 115 0.13 -0.54 28.64
N ARG A 116 -0.51 -1.31 27.74
CA ARG A 116 0.17 -2.39 27.00
C ARG A 116 0.91 -1.83 25.79
N THR A 117 2.13 -1.36 26.01
CA THR A 117 2.96 -0.71 24.99
C THR A 117 3.38 -1.63 23.84
N ASP A 118 3.28 -2.95 24.00
CA ASP A 118 3.58 -3.99 23.01
C ASP A 118 2.52 -4.14 21.89
N ARG A 119 1.52 -3.25 21.83
CA ARG A 119 0.34 -3.33 20.94
C ARG A 119 0.41 -2.44 19.71
N ALA A 120 1.61 -2.06 19.30
CA ALA A 120 1.87 -1.33 18.07
C ALA A 120 3.27 -1.68 17.56
N GLN A 121 3.46 -1.61 16.25
CA GLN A 121 4.79 -1.65 15.69
C GLN A 121 5.50 -0.29 15.77
N GLU A 122 6.80 -0.31 15.50
CA GLU A 122 7.70 0.85 15.55
C GLU A 122 7.20 2.00 14.66
N GLU A 123 6.55 1.71 13.53
CA GLU A 123 6.04 2.71 12.57
C GLU A 123 5.03 3.65 13.22
N VAL A 124 4.16 3.14 14.10
CA VAL A 124 3.19 3.95 14.85
C VAL A 124 3.93 4.90 15.77
N ILE A 125 4.92 4.36 16.50
CA ILE A 125 5.66 5.09 17.54
C ILE A 125 6.48 6.21 16.90
N VAL A 126 7.21 5.95 15.82
CA VAL A 126 8.04 6.96 15.16
C VAL A 126 7.18 8.07 14.54
N VAL A 127 6.00 7.74 14.00
CA VAL A 127 5.06 8.73 13.46
C VAL A 127 4.49 9.62 14.56
N GLU A 128 4.09 9.06 15.69
CA GLU A 128 3.58 9.81 16.84
C GLU A 128 4.66 10.69 17.48
N HIS A 129 5.88 10.16 17.67
CA HIS A 129 7.01 10.94 18.17
C HIS A 129 7.42 12.04 17.18
N GLY A 130 7.40 11.76 15.88
CA GLY A 130 7.65 12.75 14.84
C GLY A 130 6.61 13.88 14.84
N ALA A 131 5.35 13.55 15.10
CA ALA A 131 4.29 14.54 15.24
C ALA A 131 4.50 15.44 16.46
N GLN A 132 4.88 14.85 17.60
CA GLN A 132 5.22 15.60 18.81
C GLN A 132 6.40 16.57 18.55
N ARG A 133 7.48 16.07 17.95
CA ARG A 133 8.65 16.91 17.61
C ARG A 133 8.30 18.03 16.63
N LEU A 134 7.43 17.76 15.65
CA LEU A 134 6.97 18.79 14.72
C LEU A 134 6.29 19.95 15.47
N LEU A 135 5.46 19.65 16.47
CA LEU A 135 4.80 20.68 17.29
C LEU A 135 5.79 21.42 18.20
N ASP A 136 6.73 20.69 18.81
CA ASP A 136 7.63 21.25 19.82
C ASP A 136 8.80 22.04 19.22
N THR A 137 9.30 21.60 18.06
CA THR A 137 10.57 22.08 17.49
C THR A 137 10.45 22.60 16.06
N GLY A 138 9.29 22.45 15.41
CA GLY A 138 9.09 22.84 14.01
C GLY A 138 9.66 21.85 12.98
N THR A 139 10.27 20.74 13.43
CA THR A 139 10.77 19.66 12.58
C THR A 139 10.40 18.29 13.16
N PRO A 140 10.03 17.28 12.33
CA PRO A 140 9.71 15.96 12.86
C PRO A 140 10.94 15.08 13.13
N TYR A 141 12.14 15.57 12.79
CA TYR A 141 13.38 14.80 12.74
C TYR A 141 14.31 15.09 13.93
N LEU A 142 15.06 14.07 14.37
CA LEU A 142 16.18 14.23 15.29
C LEU A 142 17.51 14.23 14.53
N GLY A 143 18.43 15.07 14.96
CA GLY A 143 19.81 15.08 14.45
C GLY A 143 20.62 13.89 14.93
N HIS A 144 21.77 13.66 14.28
CA HIS A 144 22.69 12.57 14.59
C HIS A 144 23.08 12.50 16.07
N ASP A 145 23.55 13.61 16.64
CA ASP A 145 24.01 13.67 18.04
C ASP A 145 22.88 13.44 19.04
N ALA A 146 21.68 13.96 18.74
CA ALA A 146 20.49 13.73 19.55
C ALA A 146 20.10 12.24 19.57
N ILE A 147 20.21 11.56 18.43
CA ILE A 147 19.99 10.11 18.34
C ILE A 147 21.10 9.35 19.07
N ALA A 148 22.36 9.76 18.94
CA ALA A 148 23.49 9.13 19.61
C ALA A 148 23.38 9.19 21.14
N ALA A 149 22.78 10.26 21.67
CA ALA A 149 22.53 10.44 23.10
C ALA A 149 21.41 9.54 23.66
N LEU A 150 20.56 8.95 22.80
CA LEU A 150 19.51 8.03 23.25
C LEU A 150 20.11 6.69 23.73
N PRO A 151 19.44 6.01 24.68
CA PRO A 151 19.71 4.63 25.02
C PRO A 151 19.76 3.73 23.77
N LEU A 152 20.65 2.74 23.75
CA LEU A 152 20.94 1.91 22.57
C LEU A 152 19.67 1.27 21.96
N ASP A 153 18.77 0.79 22.80
CA ASP A 153 17.49 0.17 22.46
C ASP A 153 16.46 1.15 21.86
N GLN A 154 16.67 2.46 22.04
CA GLN A 154 15.77 3.51 21.57
C GLN A 154 16.30 4.25 20.34
N ARG A 155 17.58 4.07 19.98
CA ARG A 155 18.20 4.78 18.84
C ARG A 155 17.47 4.52 17.53
N LEU A 156 16.94 3.32 17.32
CA LEU A 156 16.14 2.98 16.14
C LEU A 156 14.86 3.82 16.06
N LEU A 157 14.15 3.97 17.18
CA LEU A 157 12.94 4.79 17.27
C LEU A 157 13.23 6.30 17.20
N GLY A 158 14.50 6.70 17.32
CA GLY A 158 14.95 8.06 17.06
C GLY A 158 14.91 8.45 15.58
N TYR A 159 14.97 7.47 14.67
CA TYR A 159 14.87 7.71 13.24
C TYR A 159 13.42 7.76 12.74
N LEU A 160 13.18 8.67 11.80
CA LEU A 160 11.91 8.82 11.07
C LEU A 160 12.16 8.74 9.56
N PRO A 161 12.13 7.53 8.95
CA PRO A 161 12.40 7.34 7.51
C PRO A 161 11.21 7.69 6.61
N TYR A 162 10.45 8.73 6.98
CA TYR A 162 9.25 9.17 6.28
C TYR A 162 9.35 10.65 5.90
N GLN A 163 8.58 11.02 4.89
CA GLN A 163 8.44 12.40 4.50
C GLN A 163 7.49 13.12 5.47
N PRO A 164 7.57 14.45 5.64
CA PRO A 164 6.87 15.17 6.71
C PRO A 164 5.35 14.99 6.70
N GLY A 165 4.74 14.76 5.53
CA GLY A 165 3.30 14.49 5.44
C GLY A 165 2.84 13.26 6.23
N MET A 166 3.72 12.28 6.49
CA MET A 166 3.36 11.09 7.28
C MET A 166 3.04 11.44 8.73
N VAL A 167 3.76 12.38 9.34
CA VAL A 167 3.61 12.70 10.77
C VAL A 167 2.30 13.43 11.07
N LEU A 168 1.63 13.97 10.06
CA LEU A 168 0.31 14.57 10.22
C LEU A 168 -0.71 13.56 10.77
N LEU A 169 -0.52 12.28 10.51
CA LEU A 169 -1.39 11.20 10.99
C LEU A 169 -1.10 10.81 12.45
N GLY A 170 0.02 11.30 13.03
CA GLY A 170 0.33 11.21 14.46
C GLY A 170 -0.09 12.43 15.29
N LEU A 171 -0.47 13.55 14.65
CA LEU A 171 -0.89 14.78 15.35
C LEU A 171 -2.02 14.57 16.37
N PRO A 172 -3.04 13.72 16.12
CA PRO A 172 -4.09 13.47 17.11
C PRO A 172 -3.54 12.99 18.45
N ARG A 173 -2.51 12.13 18.46
CA ARG A 173 -1.81 11.67 19.68
C ARG A 173 -1.05 12.80 20.35
N ALA A 174 -0.34 13.61 19.56
CA ALA A 174 0.48 14.70 20.06
C ALA A 174 -0.37 15.82 20.71
N ILE A 175 -1.56 16.09 20.16
CA ILE A 175 -2.43 17.18 20.62
C ILE A 175 -3.34 16.74 21.77
N ALA A 176 -3.97 15.56 21.66
CA ALA A 176 -5.02 15.13 22.59
C ALA A 176 -4.53 14.05 23.59
N GLY A 177 -3.26 13.67 23.54
CA GLY A 177 -2.67 12.66 24.42
C GLY A 177 -3.14 11.24 24.11
N ALA A 178 -2.95 10.35 25.09
CA ALA A 178 -3.12 8.92 24.89
C ALA A 178 -4.58 8.44 24.98
N ALA A 179 -5.17 8.09 23.83
CA ALA A 179 -6.45 7.42 23.73
C ALA A 179 -6.44 6.42 22.56
N TRP A 180 -7.44 5.53 22.49
CA TRP A 180 -7.55 4.57 21.40
C TRP A 180 -7.79 5.25 20.04
N TRP A 181 -8.51 6.38 20.03
CA TRP A 181 -8.85 7.13 18.81
C TRP A 181 -7.74 8.09 18.36
N THR A 182 -6.81 8.44 19.25
CA THR A 182 -5.65 9.27 18.91
C THR A 182 -4.49 8.45 18.36
N ASP A 183 -4.54 7.12 18.43
CA ASP A 183 -3.57 6.21 17.84
C ASP A 183 -3.44 6.44 16.32
N ALA A 184 -2.22 6.61 15.82
CA ALA A 184 -1.98 6.94 14.41
C ALA A 184 -2.64 5.95 13.44
N ARG A 185 -2.79 4.68 13.83
CA ARG A 185 -3.43 3.65 13.00
C ARG A 185 -4.89 3.94 12.69
N VAL A 186 -5.62 4.58 13.60
CA VAL A 186 -7.01 4.99 13.34
C VAL A 186 -7.04 5.96 12.16
N TRP A 187 -6.11 6.90 12.12
CA TRP A 187 -6.01 7.90 11.06
C TRP A 187 -5.46 7.31 9.76
N PHE A 188 -4.52 6.37 9.83
CA PHE A 188 -4.12 5.55 8.67
C PHE A 188 -5.34 4.81 8.06
N ALA A 189 -6.16 4.18 8.90
CA ALA A 189 -7.36 3.46 8.45
C ALA A 189 -8.41 4.40 7.83
N LEU A 190 -8.64 5.57 8.42
CA LEU A 190 -9.55 6.57 7.88
C LEU A 190 -9.11 7.09 6.51
N VAL A 191 -7.84 7.47 6.36
CA VAL A 191 -7.29 7.93 5.07
C VAL A 191 -7.34 6.81 4.02
N THR A 192 -7.03 5.56 4.41
CA THR A 192 -7.15 4.39 3.54
C THR A 192 -8.58 4.20 3.06
N ALA A 193 -9.56 4.21 3.97
CA ALA A 193 -10.98 4.07 3.65
C ALA A 193 -11.45 5.16 2.68
N ALA A 194 -11.09 6.41 2.97
CA ALA A 194 -11.49 7.56 2.18
C ALA A 194 -10.91 7.50 0.76
N THR A 195 -9.61 7.20 0.64
CA THR A 195 -8.91 7.21 -0.66
C THR A 195 -9.30 6.01 -1.53
N VAL A 196 -9.37 4.81 -0.96
CA VAL A 196 -9.84 3.60 -1.67
C VAL A 196 -11.32 3.76 -2.05
N GLY A 197 -12.16 4.24 -1.13
CA GLY A 197 -13.58 4.50 -1.38
C GLY A 197 -13.77 5.52 -2.51
N ALA A 198 -13.05 6.64 -2.49
CA ALA A 198 -13.09 7.65 -3.53
C ALA A 198 -12.66 7.08 -4.89
N ALA A 199 -11.60 6.28 -4.93
CA ALA A 199 -11.12 5.64 -6.15
C ALA A 199 -12.16 4.68 -6.74
N LEU A 200 -12.78 3.83 -5.91
CA LEU A 200 -13.83 2.91 -6.34
C LEU A 200 -15.09 3.63 -6.83
N VAL A 201 -15.51 4.70 -6.15
CA VAL A 201 -16.64 5.53 -6.59
C VAL A 201 -16.35 6.18 -7.95
N LEU A 202 -15.14 6.70 -8.13
CA LEU A 202 -14.70 7.34 -9.37
C LEU A 202 -14.71 6.34 -10.55
N LEU A 203 -14.17 5.13 -10.34
CA LEU A 203 -14.17 4.08 -11.36
C LEU A 203 -15.58 3.57 -11.66
N ARG A 204 -16.41 3.37 -10.63
CA ARG A 204 -17.82 2.96 -10.80
C ARG A 204 -18.61 3.95 -11.65
N ARG A 205 -18.49 5.26 -11.37
CA ARG A 205 -19.15 6.32 -12.15
C ARG A 205 -18.66 6.39 -13.60
N SER A 206 -17.47 5.88 -13.87
CA SER A 206 -16.85 5.83 -15.19
C SER A 206 -17.12 4.52 -15.94
N GLY A 207 -18.05 3.69 -15.43
CA GLY A 207 -18.49 2.47 -16.09
C GLY A 207 -17.57 1.25 -15.88
N ALA A 208 -16.70 1.26 -14.86
CA ALA A 208 -15.91 0.08 -14.52
C ALA A 208 -16.80 -1.10 -14.10
N ASN A 209 -16.38 -2.31 -14.46
CA ASN A 209 -17.15 -3.54 -14.18
C ASN A 209 -17.25 -3.80 -12.67
N ALA A 210 -18.49 -3.89 -12.17
CA ALA A 210 -18.75 -4.02 -10.73
C ALA A 210 -18.05 -5.25 -10.07
N PRO A 211 -17.97 -6.44 -10.69
CA PRO A 211 -17.20 -7.56 -10.12
C PRO A 211 -15.70 -7.26 -9.97
N LEU A 212 -15.09 -6.54 -10.92
CA LEU A 212 -13.68 -6.13 -10.85
C LEU A 212 -13.46 -5.12 -9.72
N LEU A 213 -14.43 -4.25 -9.45
CA LEU A 213 -14.37 -3.31 -8.32
C LEU A 213 -14.45 -4.03 -6.97
N VAL A 214 -15.20 -5.13 -6.86
CA VAL A 214 -15.18 -5.97 -5.65
C VAL A 214 -13.80 -6.57 -5.45
N ARG A 215 -13.20 -7.10 -6.52
CA ARG A 215 -11.86 -7.69 -6.44
C ARG A 215 -10.79 -6.63 -6.08
N ALA A 216 -10.90 -5.44 -6.67
CA ALA A 216 -10.06 -4.30 -6.35
C ALA A 216 -10.19 -3.90 -4.87
N LEU A 217 -11.43 -3.80 -4.36
CA LEU A 217 -11.67 -3.56 -2.94
C LEU A 217 -11.00 -4.63 -2.07
N GLN A 218 -11.23 -5.92 -2.38
CA GLN A 218 -10.66 -7.02 -1.61
C GLN A 218 -9.12 -6.98 -1.57
N ALA A 219 -8.47 -6.72 -2.71
CA ALA A 219 -7.01 -6.63 -2.78
C ALA A 219 -6.42 -5.51 -1.92
N ALA A 220 -7.13 -4.40 -1.80
CA ALA A 220 -6.70 -3.25 -1.02
C ALA A 220 -7.09 -3.33 0.48
N THR A 221 -7.95 -4.28 0.88
CA THR A 221 -8.50 -4.30 2.25
C THR A 221 -8.37 -5.63 2.98
N VAL A 222 -8.80 -6.76 2.39
CA VAL A 222 -8.96 -8.05 3.10
C VAL A 222 -7.89 -9.09 2.76
N VAL A 223 -6.90 -8.74 1.93
CA VAL A 223 -5.69 -9.55 1.80
C VAL A 223 -4.96 -9.49 3.16
N PRO A 224 -4.48 -10.62 3.69
CA PRO A 224 -4.04 -10.69 5.09
C PRO A 224 -2.86 -9.78 5.38
N VAL A 225 -1.98 -9.57 4.40
CA VAL A 225 -0.89 -8.60 4.49
C VAL A 225 -1.43 -7.19 4.68
N CYS A 226 -2.50 -6.79 3.98
CA CYS A 226 -3.15 -5.47 4.14
C CYS A 226 -3.83 -5.34 5.51
N THR A 227 -4.56 -6.36 5.96
CA THR A 227 -5.26 -6.30 7.25
C THR A 227 -4.32 -6.31 8.44
N LEU A 228 -3.26 -7.14 8.39
CA LEU A 228 -2.24 -7.20 9.42
C LEU A 228 -1.51 -5.87 9.49
N THR A 229 -0.92 -5.42 8.38
CA THR A 229 -0.14 -4.17 8.37
C THR A 229 -0.98 -2.99 8.80
N LEU A 230 -2.26 -2.87 8.38
CA LEU A 230 -3.15 -1.82 8.86
C LEU A 230 -3.39 -1.87 10.37
N ALA A 231 -3.61 -3.06 10.92
CA ALA A 231 -3.93 -3.23 12.32
C ALA A 231 -2.74 -2.97 13.26
N VAL A 232 -1.51 -3.30 12.83
CA VAL A 232 -0.34 -3.27 13.72
C VAL A 232 0.60 -2.07 13.49
N GLY A 233 0.67 -1.53 12.26
CA GLY A 233 1.58 -0.44 11.88
C GLY A 233 0.89 0.65 11.07
N GLY A 234 0.43 0.29 9.87
CA GLY A 234 -0.60 0.98 9.10
C GLY A 234 -0.14 2.10 8.17
N ASP A 235 1.13 2.50 8.24
CA ASP A 235 1.69 3.61 7.48
C ASP A 235 1.66 3.41 5.94
N ASP A 236 1.75 2.16 5.47
CA ASP A 236 1.74 1.83 4.04
C ASP A 236 0.36 1.97 3.35
N LEU A 237 -0.71 1.64 4.06
CA LEU A 237 -2.06 1.60 3.48
C LEU A 237 -2.60 2.96 3.01
N PRO A 238 -2.42 4.09 3.72
CA PRO A 238 -2.84 5.40 3.20
C PRO A 238 -2.03 5.79 1.96
N VAL A 239 -0.74 5.45 1.90
CA VAL A 239 0.12 5.69 0.73
C VAL A 239 -0.37 4.86 -0.47
N LEU A 240 -0.65 3.58 -0.26
CA LEU A 240 -1.25 2.71 -1.27
C LEU A 240 -2.58 3.28 -1.76
N GLY A 241 -3.48 3.66 -0.83
CA GLY A 241 -4.80 4.20 -1.15
C GLY A 241 -4.72 5.48 -1.99
N LEU A 242 -3.81 6.40 -1.66
CA LEU A 242 -3.54 7.60 -2.46
C LEU A 242 -2.98 7.27 -3.85
N CYS A 243 -2.07 6.30 -3.97
CA CYS A 243 -1.57 5.83 -5.26
C CYS A 243 -2.68 5.18 -6.12
N LEU A 244 -3.57 4.40 -5.51
CA LEU A 244 -4.73 3.80 -6.19
C LEU A 244 -5.74 4.86 -6.63
N LEU A 245 -5.96 5.89 -5.79
CA LEU A 245 -6.74 7.07 -6.16
C LEU A 245 -6.10 7.83 -7.32
N ALA A 246 -4.79 8.01 -7.33
CA ALA A 246 -4.07 8.64 -8.43
C ALA A 246 -4.23 7.86 -9.75
N LEU A 247 -4.12 6.52 -9.70
CA LEU A 247 -4.38 5.65 -10.84
C LEU A 247 -5.83 5.75 -11.32
N ALA A 248 -6.81 5.80 -10.41
CA ALA A 248 -8.22 5.98 -10.77
C ALA A 248 -8.50 7.37 -11.38
N CYS A 249 -7.87 8.42 -10.87
CA CYS A 249 -7.91 9.75 -11.48
C CYS A 249 -7.29 9.76 -12.88
N ALA A 250 -6.16 9.07 -13.07
CA ALA A 250 -5.52 8.95 -14.38
C ALA A 250 -6.40 8.15 -15.36
N ALA A 251 -7.01 7.04 -14.92
CA ALA A 251 -7.95 6.24 -15.71
C ALA A 251 -9.15 7.07 -16.20
N THR A 252 -9.57 8.06 -15.40
CA THR A 252 -10.68 8.96 -15.71
C THR A 252 -10.23 10.31 -16.29
N ARG A 253 -8.99 10.40 -16.79
CA ARG A 253 -8.40 11.56 -17.47
C ARG A 253 -8.25 12.82 -16.60
N ARG A 254 -8.35 12.68 -15.27
CA ARG A 254 -8.21 13.75 -14.28
C ARG A 254 -6.77 13.90 -13.80
N TYR A 255 -5.85 14.19 -14.71
CA TYR A 255 -4.40 14.18 -14.42
C TYR A 255 -3.93 15.18 -13.35
N GLY A 256 -4.60 16.32 -13.20
CA GLY A 256 -4.30 17.26 -12.10
C GLY A 256 -4.58 16.65 -10.73
N LEU A 257 -5.75 16.02 -10.55
CA LEU A 257 -6.09 15.30 -9.32
C LEU A 257 -5.21 14.06 -9.12
N ALA A 258 -4.84 13.36 -10.20
CA ALA A 258 -3.90 12.26 -10.12
C ALA A 258 -2.54 12.72 -9.57
N GLY A 259 -2.06 13.88 -10.05
CA GLY A 259 -0.84 14.52 -9.57
C GLY A 259 -0.94 14.91 -8.10
N VAL A 260 -2.05 15.53 -7.67
CA VAL A 260 -2.28 15.86 -6.26
C VAL A 260 -2.28 14.60 -5.39
N ALA A 261 -3.03 13.56 -5.75
CA ALA A 261 -3.15 12.35 -4.94
C ALA A 261 -1.79 11.64 -4.74
N VAL A 262 -1.01 11.44 -5.80
CA VAL A 262 0.32 10.81 -5.70
C VAL A 262 1.36 11.76 -5.11
N GLY A 263 1.18 13.08 -5.24
CA GLY A 263 2.01 14.09 -4.58
C GLY A 263 1.83 14.06 -3.06
N VAL A 264 0.60 13.94 -2.57
CA VAL A 264 0.34 13.71 -1.13
C VAL A 264 0.99 12.38 -0.69
N ALA A 265 0.86 11.32 -1.49
CA ALA A 265 1.50 10.03 -1.17
C ALA A 265 3.04 10.16 -1.10
N GLY A 266 3.64 10.89 -2.04
CA GLY A 266 5.09 11.18 -2.09
C GLY A 266 5.56 12.09 -0.95
N ALA A 267 4.68 12.94 -0.42
CA ALA A 267 4.92 13.74 0.79
C ALA A 267 4.80 12.91 2.08
N MET A 268 4.33 11.67 2.01
CA MET A 268 4.29 10.74 3.14
C MET A 268 5.41 9.71 3.08
N LYS A 269 5.61 9.06 1.93
CA LYS A 269 6.55 7.94 1.81
C LYS A 269 7.19 7.87 0.42
N LEU A 270 8.48 7.56 0.39
CA LEU A 270 9.25 7.46 -0.85
C LEU A 270 8.72 6.36 -1.81
N PHE A 271 8.02 5.35 -1.29
CA PHE A 271 7.41 4.27 -2.07
C PHE A 271 6.39 4.75 -3.12
N ALA A 272 5.85 5.97 -2.99
CA ALA A 272 4.96 6.54 -3.99
C ALA A 272 5.69 7.06 -5.25
N TRP A 273 7.00 7.33 -5.19
CA TRP A 273 7.74 7.93 -6.31
C TRP A 273 7.79 7.07 -7.57
N PRO A 274 8.02 5.74 -7.51
CA PRO A 274 7.93 4.89 -8.70
C PRO A 274 6.56 5.01 -9.39
N VAL A 275 5.47 5.09 -8.63
CA VAL A 275 4.12 5.30 -9.17
C VAL A 275 3.99 6.69 -9.79
N ALA A 276 4.55 7.71 -9.14
CA ALA A 276 4.55 9.08 -9.65
C ALA A 276 5.25 9.18 -11.01
N LEU A 277 6.41 8.54 -11.18
CA LEU A 277 7.16 8.56 -12.43
C LEU A 277 6.43 7.82 -13.58
N VAL A 278 5.82 6.68 -13.28
CA VAL A 278 5.04 5.92 -14.28
C VAL A 278 3.80 6.72 -14.71
N LEU A 279 3.11 7.34 -13.76
CA LEU A 279 1.95 8.20 -14.05
C LEU A 279 2.35 9.51 -14.77
N LEU A 280 3.55 10.05 -14.50
CA LEU A 280 4.10 11.17 -15.27
C LEU A 280 4.29 10.79 -16.73
N ALA A 281 4.89 9.62 -17.01
CA ALA A 281 5.05 9.12 -18.37
C ALA A 281 3.69 8.98 -19.08
N LEU A 282 2.68 8.42 -18.39
CA LEU A 282 1.30 8.35 -18.90
C LEU A 282 0.73 9.77 -19.18
N ALA A 283 0.91 10.70 -18.25
CA ALA A 283 0.40 12.07 -18.39
C ALA A 283 1.09 12.81 -19.55
N ILE A 284 2.37 12.58 -19.81
CA ILE A 284 3.13 13.14 -20.94
C ILE A 284 2.57 12.62 -22.26
N VAL A 285 2.35 11.30 -22.39
CA VAL A 285 1.74 10.69 -23.59
C VAL A 285 0.41 11.37 -23.94
N HIS A 286 -0.35 11.76 -22.92
CA HIS A 286 -1.64 12.44 -23.10
C HIS A 286 -1.58 13.97 -23.05
N ARG A 287 -0.38 14.57 -23.16
CA ARG A 287 -0.16 16.03 -23.17
C ARG A 287 -0.71 16.77 -21.94
N ARG A 288 -0.72 16.11 -20.78
CA ARG A 288 -1.15 16.66 -19.49
C ARG A 288 -0.04 16.66 -18.42
N GLY A 289 1.22 16.44 -18.84
CA GLY A 289 2.39 16.35 -17.96
C GLY A 289 2.52 17.52 -16.98
N GLY A 290 2.38 18.77 -17.44
CA GLY A 290 2.51 19.95 -16.56
C GLY A 290 1.47 20.01 -15.44
N ARG A 291 0.18 19.77 -15.74
CA ARG A 291 -0.90 19.76 -14.74
C ARG A 291 -0.71 18.66 -13.70
N TYR A 292 -0.20 17.52 -14.14
CA TYR A 292 0.12 16.39 -13.27
C TYR A 292 1.33 16.70 -12.38
N ALA A 293 2.43 17.18 -12.98
CA ALA A 293 3.71 17.42 -12.31
C ALA A 293 3.60 18.45 -11.18
N LEU A 294 2.73 19.47 -11.33
CA LEU A 294 2.51 20.47 -10.30
C LEU A 294 2.15 19.86 -8.94
N GLY A 295 1.19 18.93 -8.92
CA GLY A 295 0.82 18.22 -7.70
C GLY A 295 1.84 17.15 -7.32
N ALA A 296 2.27 16.33 -8.30
CA ALA A 296 3.09 15.15 -8.06
C ALA A 296 4.48 15.47 -7.52
N LEU A 297 5.07 16.59 -7.94
CA LEU A 297 6.40 17.04 -7.52
C LEU A 297 6.32 18.21 -6.53
N GLY A 298 5.34 19.11 -6.70
CA GLY A 298 5.22 20.28 -5.84
C GLY A 298 4.89 19.92 -4.40
N LEU A 299 3.94 19.01 -4.15
CA LEU A 299 3.53 18.67 -2.78
C LEU A 299 4.64 18.01 -1.94
N PRO A 300 5.39 16.99 -2.44
CA PRO A 300 6.53 16.45 -1.71
C PRO A 300 7.59 17.52 -1.40
N VAL A 301 7.95 18.35 -2.38
CA VAL A 301 8.94 19.42 -2.19
C VAL A 301 8.46 20.42 -1.15
N LEU A 302 7.22 20.92 -1.27
CA LEU A 302 6.64 21.87 -0.33
C LEU A 302 6.60 21.30 1.11
N SER A 303 6.33 20.01 1.26
CA SER A 303 6.31 19.37 2.59
C SER A 303 7.70 19.32 3.25
N LEU A 304 8.77 19.26 2.44
CA LEU A 304 10.15 19.17 2.92
C LEU A 304 10.74 20.52 3.30
N ILE A 305 10.28 21.62 2.68
CA ILE A 305 10.86 22.96 2.89
C ILE A 305 10.95 23.34 4.38
N PRO A 306 9.88 23.24 5.21
CA PRO A 306 9.97 23.62 6.61
C PRO A 306 11.01 22.80 7.39
N ALA A 307 11.06 21.49 7.18
CA ALA A 307 12.00 20.62 7.87
C ALA A 307 13.46 20.96 7.54
N PHE A 308 13.76 21.28 6.27
CA PHE A 308 15.11 21.70 5.86
C PHE A 308 15.47 23.12 6.30
N LEU A 309 14.49 24.02 6.44
CA LEU A 309 14.71 25.38 6.94
C LEU A 309 14.97 25.39 8.45
N VAL A 310 14.33 24.50 9.21
CA VAL A 310 14.50 24.39 10.67
C VAL A 310 15.78 23.63 11.00
N ASP A 311 15.98 22.44 10.42
CA ASP A 311 17.19 21.62 10.63
C ASP A 311 17.48 20.71 9.42
N ALA A 312 18.27 21.23 8.49
CA ALA A 312 18.73 20.48 7.32
C ALA A 312 19.57 19.24 7.68
N GLY A 313 20.30 19.27 8.80
CA GLY A 313 21.14 18.18 9.27
C GLY A 313 20.28 16.99 9.69
N ALA A 314 19.29 17.23 10.55
CA ALA A 314 18.32 16.23 10.99
C ALA A 314 17.49 15.69 9.81
N ALA A 315 17.02 16.55 8.91
CA ALA A 315 16.28 16.12 7.73
C ALA A 315 17.14 15.21 6.82
N THR A 316 18.41 15.55 6.59
CA THR A 316 19.34 14.75 5.80
C THR A 316 19.65 13.41 6.47
N GLU A 317 19.84 13.41 7.79
CA GLU A 317 20.12 12.21 8.57
C GLU A 317 18.99 11.18 8.42
N ASN A 318 17.73 11.64 8.51
CA ASN A 318 16.56 10.78 8.54
C ASN A 318 16.05 10.39 7.15
N VAL A 319 15.99 11.33 6.20
CA VAL A 319 15.36 11.12 4.89
C VAL A 319 16.34 10.57 3.86
N ILE A 320 17.64 10.83 4.03
CA ILE A 320 18.68 10.47 3.05
C ILE A 320 19.64 9.43 3.61
N ARG A 321 20.32 9.71 4.74
CA ARG A 321 21.39 8.82 5.23
C ARG A 321 20.85 7.51 5.78
N PHE A 322 19.84 7.56 6.63
CA PHE A 322 19.28 6.35 7.24
C PHE A 322 18.73 5.34 6.21
N PRO A 323 17.91 5.73 5.21
CA PRO A 323 17.47 4.81 4.15
C PRO A 323 18.60 4.25 3.28
N LEU A 324 19.73 4.98 3.17
CA LEU A 324 20.94 4.51 2.48
C LEU A 324 21.84 3.61 3.36
N GLY A 325 21.37 3.22 4.55
CA GLY A 325 22.13 2.38 5.49
C GLY A 325 23.28 3.09 6.20
N LYS A 326 23.32 4.44 6.15
CA LYS A 326 24.37 5.29 6.74
C LYS A 326 24.00 5.87 8.11
N GLY A 327 22.91 5.40 8.72
CA GLY A 327 22.52 5.79 10.07
C GLY A 327 23.34 5.07 11.15
N LEU A 328 23.19 5.53 12.40
CA LEU A 328 23.82 4.95 13.60
C LEU A 328 23.37 3.51 13.90
N VAL A 329 22.18 3.13 13.43
CA VAL A 329 21.63 1.78 13.58
C VAL A 329 21.09 1.31 12.23
N GLN A 330 21.14 0.00 12.01
CA GLN A 330 20.62 -0.63 10.81
C GLN A 330 19.13 -0.94 10.97
N SER A 331 18.41 -0.97 9.85
CA SER A 331 17.01 -1.38 9.82
C SER A 331 16.89 -2.88 10.13
N PRO A 332 15.93 -3.32 10.97
CA PRO A 332 15.68 -4.73 11.26
C PRO A 332 14.99 -5.49 10.11
N ALA A 333 14.86 -4.87 8.93
CA ALA A 333 14.11 -5.41 7.80
C ALA A 333 14.89 -6.50 7.04
N GLU A 334 14.69 -7.76 7.43
CA GLU A 334 15.43 -8.91 6.89
C GLU A 334 14.52 -9.98 6.25
N SER A 335 13.60 -9.57 5.37
CA SER A 335 12.79 -10.57 4.68
C SER A 335 13.64 -11.37 3.69
N PRO A 336 13.45 -12.71 3.59
CA PRO A 336 14.34 -13.62 2.84
C PRO A 336 14.10 -13.55 1.32
N PHE A 337 14.18 -12.35 0.76
CA PHE A 337 14.10 -12.12 -0.68
C PHE A 337 15.49 -12.19 -1.32
N PRO A 338 15.58 -12.40 -2.65
CA PRO A 338 16.86 -12.57 -3.34
C PRO A 338 17.92 -11.50 -3.00
N GLY A 339 17.54 -10.22 -2.94
CA GLY A 339 18.43 -9.11 -2.60
C GLY A 339 19.03 -9.22 -1.20
N GLN A 340 18.22 -9.57 -0.20
CA GLN A 340 18.67 -9.81 1.16
C GLN A 340 19.56 -11.06 1.24
N LEU A 341 19.18 -12.15 0.56
CA LEU A 341 19.97 -13.38 0.55
C LEU A 341 21.34 -13.16 -0.10
N ILE A 342 21.41 -12.43 -1.21
CA ILE A 342 22.66 -11.99 -1.83
C ILE A 342 23.45 -11.14 -0.85
N ALA A 343 22.81 -10.15 -0.22
CA ALA A 343 23.46 -9.24 0.72
C ALA A 343 24.09 -9.96 1.92
N ALA A 344 23.44 -11.00 2.42
CA ALA A 344 23.88 -11.76 3.59
C ALA A 344 24.94 -12.84 3.28
N HIS A 345 24.90 -13.46 2.10
CA HIS A 345 25.69 -14.68 1.84
C HIS A 345 26.78 -14.53 0.77
N ALA A 346 26.73 -13.50 -0.10
CA ALA A 346 27.72 -13.32 -1.15
C ALA A 346 28.88 -12.41 -0.69
N PRO A 347 30.13 -12.66 -1.13
CA PRO A 347 31.23 -11.71 -0.94
C PRO A 347 30.89 -10.34 -1.55
N GLY A 348 30.89 -9.29 -0.73
CA GLY A 348 30.45 -7.94 -1.18
C GLY A 348 28.96 -7.86 -1.53
N GLY A 349 28.15 -8.79 -1.01
CA GLY A 349 26.75 -8.99 -1.41
C GLY A 349 25.88 -7.74 -1.33
N HIS A 350 26.06 -6.89 -0.31
CA HIS A 350 25.27 -5.66 -0.18
C HIS A 350 25.47 -4.71 -1.38
N THR A 351 26.71 -4.59 -1.85
CA THR A 351 27.06 -3.82 -3.06
C THR A 351 26.45 -4.46 -4.29
N VAL A 352 26.56 -5.78 -4.43
CA VAL A 352 26.00 -6.53 -5.56
C VAL A 352 24.48 -6.33 -5.65
N ALA A 353 23.76 -6.55 -4.54
CA ALA A 353 22.31 -6.36 -4.47
C ALA A 353 21.90 -4.92 -4.79
N THR A 354 22.63 -3.93 -4.27
CA THR A 354 22.41 -2.51 -4.58
C THR A 354 22.62 -2.20 -6.06
N VAL A 355 23.71 -2.71 -6.68
CA VAL A 355 23.98 -2.53 -8.11
C VAL A 355 22.89 -3.17 -8.96
N LEU A 356 22.44 -4.38 -8.62
CA LEU A 356 21.34 -5.05 -9.32
C LEU A 356 20.04 -4.25 -9.24
N LEU A 357 19.72 -3.69 -8.06
CA LEU A 357 18.56 -2.83 -7.88
C LEU A 357 18.65 -1.56 -8.75
N ILE A 358 19.81 -0.91 -8.81
CA ILE A 358 20.03 0.27 -9.65
C ILE A 358 19.88 -0.09 -11.13
N LEU A 359 20.51 -1.18 -11.59
CA LEU A 359 20.42 -1.64 -12.97
C LEU A 359 18.98 -1.99 -13.36
N ALA A 360 18.22 -2.63 -12.46
CA ALA A 360 16.80 -2.90 -12.68
C ALA A 360 15.99 -1.60 -12.81
N GLY A 361 16.23 -0.61 -11.94
CA GLY A 361 15.61 0.70 -12.01
C GLY A 361 15.91 1.43 -13.33
N LEU A 362 17.18 1.45 -13.75
CA LEU A 362 17.60 2.04 -15.03
C LEU A 362 16.98 1.30 -16.22
N GLY A 363 16.90 -0.03 -16.16
CA GLY A 363 16.24 -0.86 -17.17
C GLY A 363 14.76 -0.52 -17.33
N ILE A 364 14.03 -0.38 -16.21
CA ILE A 364 12.62 0.02 -16.20
C ILE A 364 12.47 1.46 -16.72
N ALA A 365 13.33 2.39 -16.31
CA ALA A 365 13.31 3.76 -16.80
C ALA A 365 13.55 3.84 -18.32
N GLY A 366 14.57 3.15 -18.83
CA GLY A 366 14.84 3.07 -20.27
C GLY A 366 13.71 2.40 -21.05
N TRP A 367 13.06 1.39 -20.46
CA TRP A 367 11.87 0.76 -21.04
C TRP A 367 10.67 1.70 -21.06
N LEU A 368 10.40 2.45 -19.98
CA LEU A 368 9.35 3.46 -19.90
C LEU A 368 9.53 4.57 -20.94
N LEU A 369 10.76 5.01 -21.19
CA LEU A 369 11.07 6.01 -22.22
C LEU A 369 10.79 5.48 -23.64
N ARG A 370 11.09 4.20 -23.89
CA ARG A 370 10.88 3.57 -25.20
C ARG A 370 9.43 3.16 -25.44
N ARG A 371 8.73 2.73 -24.39
CA ARG A 371 7.38 2.18 -24.44
C ARG A 371 6.55 2.70 -23.26
N PRO A 372 6.18 3.99 -23.27
CA PRO A 372 5.40 4.57 -22.18
C PRO A 372 4.00 3.93 -22.12
N PRO A 373 3.40 3.81 -20.92
CA PRO A 373 2.03 3.31 -20.78
C PRO A 373 1.05 4.20 -21.55
N ARG A 374 0.04 3.56 -22.17
CA ARG A 374 -1.05 4.25 -22.89
C ARG A 374 -2.37 4.29 -22.13
N ASP A 375 -2.49 3.48 -21.08
CA ASP A 375 -3.67 3.42 -20.21
C ASP A 375 -3.25 3.23 -18.75
N ALA A 376 -4.14 3.60 -17.83
CA ALA A 376 -3.90 3.49 -16.39
C ALA A 376 -3.77 2.04 -15.91
N GLY A 377 -4.41 1.08 -16.59
CA GLY A 377 -4.24 -0.34 -16.28
C GLY A 377 -2.83 -0.84 -16.60
N THR A 378 -2.29 -0.46 -17.76
CA THR A 378 -0.90 -0.75 -18.12
C THR A 378 0.08 -0.03 -17.19
N ALA A 379 -0.19 1.24 -16.82
CA ALA A 379 0.60 1.94 -15.81
C ALA A 379 0.62 1.18 -14.47
N ALA A 380 -0.53 0.69 -13.99
CA ALA A 380 -0.61 -0.12 -12.78
C ALA A 380 0.21 -1.42 -12.87
N LEU A 381 0.19 -2.12 -14.01
CA LEU A 381 1.01 -3.32 -14.20
C LEU A 381 2.51 -3.02 -14.20
N ILE A 382 2.92 -1.88 -14.75
CA ILE A 382 4.33 -1.45 -14.70
C ILE A 382 4.72 -1.12 -13.27
N CYS A 383 3.88 -0.40 -12.52
CA CYS A 383 4.10 -0.15 -11.10
C CYS A 383 4.20 -1.47 -10.31
N ALA A 384 3.32 -2.42 -10.60
CA ALA A 384 3.33 -3.74 -9.96
C ALA A 384 4.63 -4.50 -10.22
N ALA A 385 5.04 -4.63 -11.49
CA ALA A 385 6.26 -5.32 -11.86
C ALA A 385 7.50 -4.61 -11.31
N GLY A 386 7.57 -3.29 -11.46
CA GLY A 386 8.72 -2.50 -11.01
C GLY A 386 8.92 -2.52 -9.50
N LEU A 387 7.85 -2.36 -8.72
CA LEU A 387 7.93 -2.46 -7.26
C LEU A 387 8.20 -3.89 -6.79
N LEU A 388 7.64 -4.90 -7.46
CA LEU A 388 7.97 -6.30 -7.15
C LEU A 388 9.48 -6.55 -7.35
N ILE A 389 10.04 -6.15 -8.49
CA ILE A 389 11.47 -6.28 -8.77
C ILE A 389 12.29 -5.53 -7.72
N ALA A 390 11.89 -4.28 -7.38
CA ALA A 390 12.58 -3.51 -6.37
C ALA A 390 12.56 -4.19 -4.99
N ILE A 391 11.40 -4.69 -4.54
CA ILE A 391 11.25 -5.40 -3.27
C ILE A 391 12.10 -6.68 -3.26
N LEU A 392 12.13 -7.43 -4.37
CA LEU A 392 12.90 -8.67 -4.48
C LEU A 392 14.42 -8.42 -4.45
N LEU A 393 14.89 -7.28 -4.95
CA LEU A 393 16.32 -6.95 -5.04
C LEU A 393 16.83 -6.08 -3.88
N MET A 394 15.94 -5.48 -3.10
CA MET A 394 16.30 -4.60 -2.00
C MET A 394 17.05 -5.39 -0.90
N PRO A 395 18.25 -4.95 -0.48
CA PRO A 395 19.06 -5.67 0.52
C PRO A 395 18.40 -5.77 1.90
N ALA A 396 17.63 -4.75 2.28
CA ALA A 396 16.89 -4.68 3.53
C ALA A 396 15.44 -4.31 3.23
N THR A 397 14.52 -5.25 3.41
CA THR A 397 13.13 -5.08 2.99
C THR A 397 12.17 -5.86 3.88
N ARG A 398 10.91 -5.45 3.87
CA ARG A 398 9.84 -6.04 4.67
C ARG A 398 8.85 -6.78 3.79
N PHE A 399 8.43 -7.96 4.25
CA PHE A 399 7.41 -8.77 3.61
C PHE A 399 6.11 -7.99 3.36
N GLY A 400 5.76 -7.08 4.26
CA GLY A 400 4.58 -6.21 4.15
C GLY A 400 4.51 -5.42 2.83
N TYR A 401 5.66 -5.06 2.24
CA TYR A 401 5.69 -4.27 1.01
C TYR A 401 5.11 -5.00 -0.21
N LEU A 402 4.93 -6.32 -0.16
CA LEU A 402 4.24 -7.07 -1.22
C LEU A 402 2.78 -6.64 -1.42
N LEU A 403 2.17 -5.92 -0.47
CA LEU A 403 0.83 -5.34 -0.65
C LEU A 403 0.75 -4.42 -1.87
N TYR A 404 1.80 -3.65 -2.16
CA TYR A 404 1.83 -2.71 -3.29
C TYR A 404 1.70 -3.41 -4.65
N PRO A 405 2.62 -4.31 -5.04
CA PRO A 405 2.54 -4.97 -6.34
C PRO A 405 1.28 -5.82 -6.50
N ILE A 406 0.82 -6.48 -5.43
CA ILE A 406 -0.42 -7.27 -5.46
C ILE A 406 -1.62 -6.37 -5.76
N ALA A 407 -1.77 -5.26 -5.04
CA ALA A 407 -2.88 -4.33 -5.24
C ALA A 407 -2.87 -3.74 -6.65
N TYR A 408 -1.72 -3.26 -7.13
CA TYR A 408 -1.62 -2.68 -8.48
C TYR A 408 -1.93 -3.69 -9.59
N ALA A 409 -1.44 -4.93 -9.47
CA ALA A 409 -1.73 -5.98 -10.44
C ALA A 409 -3.23 -6.34 -10.49
N VAL A 410 -3.88 -6.44 -9.33
CA VAL A 410 -5.30 -6.78 -9.23
C VAL A 410 -6.20 -5.62 -9.66
N TRP A 411 -5.77 -4.37 -9.45
CA TRP A 411 -6.53 -3.18 -9.88
C TRP A 411 -6.45 -2.91 -11.39
N ALA A 412 -5.40 -3.38 -12.07
CA ALA A 412 -5.17 -3.08 -13.48
C ALA A 412 -6.38 -3.32 -14.41
N PRO A 413 -7.16 -4.42 -14.28
CA PRO A 413 -8.38 -4.61 -15.08
C PRO A 413 -9.49 -3.60 -14.79
N ALA A 414 -9.64 -3.15 -13.54
CA ALA A 414 -10.65 -2.16 -13.14
C ALA A 414 -10.31 -0.74 -13.61
N LEU A 415 -9.02 -0.48 -13.87
CA LEU A 415 -8.49 0.80 -14.35
C LEU A 415 -8.64 1.00 -15.87
N ARG A 416 -9.05 -0.04 -16.61
CA ARG A 416 -9.37 0.04 -18.05
C ARG A 416 -10.86 0.32 -18.23
N THR A 417 -11.26 1.56 -18.00
CA THR A 417 -12.67 2.00 -18.12
C THR A 417 -13.09 2.12 -19.59
N ARG A 418 -14.40 2.11 -19.89
CA ARG A 418 -14.90 2.22 -21.28
C ARG A 418 -14.43 3.49 -22.00
N THR A 419 -14.26 4.58 -21.26
CA THR A 419 -13.65 5.82 -21.74
C THR A 419 -12.23 5.68 -22.30
N THR A 420 -11.53 4.58 -21.99
CA THR A 420 -10.20 4.28 -22.53
C THR A 420 -10.20 3.29 -23.70
N LEU A 421 -11.38 2.73 -24.05
CA LEU A 421 -11.55 1.72 -25.10
C LEU A 421 -12.19 2.26 -26.38
N GLU A 422 -12.70 3.49 -26.35
CA GLU A 422 -13.31 4.18 -27.51
C GLU A 422 -12.31 5.03 -28.30
N GLU A 423 -11.03 5.04 -27.90
CA GLU A 423 -9.87 5.56 -28.63
C GLU A 423 -8.94 4.38 -28.99
#